data_AF-A0A561DZ99-F1
#
_entry.id   AF-A0A561DZ99-F1
#
_cell.length_a   1.000
_cell.length_b   1.000
_cell.length_c   1.000
_cell.angle_alpha   90.00
_cell.angle_beta   90.00
_cell.angle_gamma   90.00
#
_symmetry.space_group_name_H-M   'P 1'
#
loop_
_entity.id
_entity.type
_entity.pdbx_description
1 polymer ?
#
loop_
_entity_poly.entity_id
_entity_poly.type
_entity_poly.pdbx_seq_one_letter_code
_entity_poly.pdbx_strand_id
1 'polypeptide(L)' 'MMNNYEKAYDSYLKICERYEMESINFHHFIKNLTNDQLDEYSKLAV' A
#
# COMPACT_ATOMS: atom_id res chain seq x y z
N MET A 1 -16.39 1.15 -5.19
CA MET A 1 -15.81 0.00 -4.45
C MET A 1 -14.32 0.07 -4.68
N MET A 2 -13.51 0.41 -3.68
CA MET A 2 -12.04 0.51 -3.85
C MET A 2 -11.45 -0.87 -4.13
N ASN A 3 -10.56 -0.94 -5.12
CA ASN A 3 -9.84 -2.16 -5.46
C ASN A 3 -8.81 -2.50 -4.36
N ASN A 4 -8.44 -3.77 -4.20
CA ASN A 4 -7.44 -4.23 -3.22
C ASN A 4 -6.12 -3.46 -3.36
N TYR A 5 -5.71 -3.14 -4.59
CA TYR A 5 -4.52 -2.32 -4.83
C TYR A 5 -4.60 -0.92 -4.20
N GLU A 6 -5.77 -0.27 -4.27
CA GLU A 6 -5.96 1.06 -3.68
C GLU A 6 -5.96 1.00 -2.15
N LYS A 7 -6.56 -0.05 -1.57
CA LYS A 7 -6.54 -0.28 -0.11
C LYS A 7 -5.13 -0.54 0.40
N ALA A 8 -4.37 -1.38 -0.31
CA ALA A 8 -2.97 -1.64 0.02
C ALA A 8 -2.12 -0.37 0.01
N TYR A 9 -2.35 0.50 -0.98
CA TYR A 9 -1.62 1.75 -1.09
C TYR A 9 -1.98 2.74 0.01
N ASP A 10 -3.25 2.84 0.39
CA ASP A 10 -3.68 3.69 1.52
C ASP A 10 -3.02 3.25 2.85
N SER A 11 -2.98 1.94 3.12
CA SER A 11 -2.26 1.38 4.28
C SER A 11 -0.78 1.72 4.25
N TYR A 12 -0.14 1.58 3.08
CA TYR A 12 1.26 1.92 2.89
C TYR A 12 1.53 3.40 3.18
N LEU A 13 0.67 4.32 2.71
CA LEU A 13 0.81 5.75 2.98
C LEU A 13 0.69 6.07 4.48
N LYS A 14 -0.25 5.45 5.19
CA LYS A 14 -0.39 5.59 6.65
C LYS A 14 0.85 5.13 7.41
N ILE A 15 1.51 4.07 6.94
CA ILE A 15 2.78 3.58 7.51
C ILE A 15 3.90 4.59 7.22
N CYS A 16 4.02 5.07 5.99
CA CYS A 16 4.99 6.10 5.64
C CYS A 16 4.86 7.35 6.51
N GLU A 17 3.63 7.84 6.72
CA GLU A 17 3.35 8.99 7.59
C GLU A 17 3.75 8.71 9.04
N ARG A 18 3.37 7.55 9.59
CA ARG A 18 3.69 7.18 10.98
C ARG A 18 5.19 7.15 11.27
N TYR A 19 5.99 6.72 10.31
CA TYR A 19 7.43 6.54 10.45
C TYR A 19 8.24 7.66 9.78
N GLU A 20 7.60 8.74 9.33
CA GLU A 20 8.23 9.88 8.63
C GLU A 20 9.08 9.44 7.42
N MET A 21 8.60 8.44 6.68
CA MET A 21 9.27 7.90 5.49
C MET A 21 8.69 8.52 4.22
N GLU A 22 9.56 8.78 3.24
CA GLU A 22 9.10 9.14 1.89
C GLU A 22 8.33 7.98 1.25
N SER A 23 7.16 8.28 0.70
CA SER A 23 6.36 7.32 -0.05
C SER A 23 6.76 7.28 -1.52
N ILE A 24 6.67 6.10 -2.14
CA ILE A 24 6.74 5.96 -3.60
C ILE A 24 5.35 6.13 -4.25
N ASN A 25 5.32 6.45 -5.54
CA ASN A 25 4.05 6.56 -6.27
C ASN A 25 3.37 5.19 -6.45
N PHE A 26 2.04 5.24 -6.67
CA PHE A 26 1.20 4.06 -6.80
C PHE A 26 1.68 3.06 -7.86
N HIS A 27 2.13 3.55 -9.03
CA HIS A 27 2.60 2.68 -10.11
C HIS A 27 3.81 1.84 -9.69
N HIS A 28 4.80 2.44 -9.03
CA HIS A 28 5.96 1.71 -8.52
C HIS A 28 5.60 0.77 -7.36
N PHE A 29 4.68 1.19 -6.50
CA PHE A 29 4.17 0.36 -5.40
C PHE A 29 3.57 -0.95 -5.92
N ILE A 30 2.69 -0.89 -6.92
CA ILE A 30 2.09 -2.09 -7.50
C ILE A 30 3.09 -2.91 -8.31
N LYS A 31 4.00 -2.26 -9.05
CA LYS A 31 4.96 -2.96 -9.92
C LYS A 31 6.00 -3.77 -9.13
N ASN A 32 6.36 -3.32 -7.93
CA ASN A 32 7.44 -3.90 -7.14
C ASN A 32 6.96 -4.93 -6.11
N LEU A 33 5.65 -5.13 -5.95
CA LEU A 33 5.08 -6.02 -4.96
C LEU A 33 4.39 -7.22 -5.62
N THR A 34 4.56 -8.40 -5.00
CA THR A 34 3.79 -9.59 -5.39
C THR A 34 2.32 -9.43 -4.98
N ASN A 35 1.43 -10.22 -5.59
CA ASN A 35 0.02 -10.22 -5.21
C ASN A 35 -0.18 -10.56 -3.72
N ASP A 36 0.62 -11.45 -3.15
CA ASP A 36 0.56 -11.80 -1.72
C ASP A 36 0.97 -10.62 -0.83
N GLN A 37 2.00 -9.87 -1.22
CA GLN A 37 2.39 -8.65 -0.50
C GLN A 37 1.29 -7.57 -0.57
N LEU A 38 0.64 -7.42 -1.72
CA LEU A 38 -0.47 -6.48 -1.90
C LEU A 38 -1.70 -6.90 -1.07
N ASP A 39 -1.97 -8.19 -0.94
CA ASP A 39 -3.02 -8.72 -0.07
C ASP A 39 -2.76 -8.42 1.41
N GLU A 40 -1.52 -8.59 1.88
CA GLU A 40 -1.15 -8.23 3.25
C GLU A 40 -1.31 -6.74 3.56
N TYR A 41 -0.87 -5.85 2.66
CA TYR A 41 -1.12 -4.41 2.82
C TYR A 41 -2.62 -4.06 2.81
N SER A 42 -3.42 -4.80 2.02
CA SER A 42 -4.87 -4.60 1.97
C SER A 42 -5.56 -4.97 3.28
N LYS A 43 -5.04 -5.96 4.02
CA LYS A 43 -5.57 -6.38 5.34
C LYS A 43 -5.31 -5.35 6.43
N LEU A 44 -4.24 -4.57 6.30
CA LEU A 44 -3.89 -3.49 7.22
C LEU A 44 -4.76 -2.24 7.05
N ALA A 45 -5.61 -2.20 6.00
CA ALA A 45 -6.53 -1.10 5.74
C ALA A 45 -7.72 -1.18 6.71
N VAL A 46 -7.54 -0.64 7.92
CA VAL A 46 -8.63 -0.33 8.87
C VAL A 46 -9.25 1.01 8.53
#